data_AF-A0A7W7GB39-F1
#
_entry.id   AF-A0A7W7GB39-F1
#
_cell.length_a   1.000
_cell.length_b   1.000
_cell.length_c   1.000
_cell.angle_alpha   90.00
_cell.angle_beta   90.00
_cell.angle_gamma   90.00
#
_symmetry.space_group_name_H-M   'P 1'
#
loop_
_entity.id
_entity.type
_entity.pdbx_description
1 polymer ?
#
loop_
_entity_poly.entity_id
_entity_poly.type
_entity_poly.pdbx_seq_one_letter_code
_entity_poly.pdbx_strand_id
1 'polypeptide(L)' 'MAPEWYLTVVRGDPSPEELAALIVALAARAASAADAEDPQASGDPAEPPARRRWRDAARRAPAPGGDPGAWRVSGWA' A
#
# COMPACT_ATOMS: atom_id res chain seq x y z
N MET A 1 -3.33 21.54 18.10
CA MET A 1 -2.54 20.83 17.07
C MET A 1 -2.73 19.35 17.34
N ALA A 2 -3.58 18.65 16.58
CA ALA A 2 -3.67 17.20 16.70
C ALA A 2 -2.38 16.61 16.12
N PRO A 3 -1.80 15.57 16.74
CA PRO A 3 -0.64 14.89 16.17
C PRO A 3 -0.97 14.43 14.76
N GLU A 4 -0.10 14.72 13.79
CA GLU A 4 -0.22 14.14 12.45
C GLU A 4 0.06 12.65 12.57
N TRP A 5 -1.01 11.85 12.56
CA TRP A 5 -0.88 10.40 12.55
C TRP A 5 -0.49 9.98 11.14
N TYR A 6 0.72 9.42 10.99
CA TYR A 6 1.23 8.93 9.72
C TYR A 6 0.46 7.71 9.17
N LEU A 7 -0.41 7.09 9.98
CA LEU A 7 -1.23 5.93 9.61
C LEU A 7 -2.66 6.06 10.17
N THR A 8 -3.64 5.60 9.40
CA THR A 8 -5.05 5.52 9.81
C THR A 8 -5.57 4.12 9.58
N VAL A 9 -6.05 3.46 10.64
CA VAL A 9 -6.71 2.16 10.54
C VAL A 9 -8.15 2.38 10.08
N VAL A 10 -8.50 1.90 8.88
CA VAL A 10 -9.84 2.07 8.29
C VAL A 10 -10.76 0.87 8.62
N ARG A 11 -10.18 -0.28 8.99
CA ARG A 11 -10.91 -1.51 9.36
C ARG A 11 -10.06 -2.38 10.30
N GLY A 12 -10.71 -3.03 11.26
CA GLY A 12 -10.07 -3.91 12.25
C GLY A 12 -9.68 -3.17 13.53
N ASP A 13 -9.21 -3.93 14.53
CA ASP A 13 -8.72 -3.42 15.81
C ASP A 13 -7.36 -4.07 16.12
N PRO A 14 -6.27 -3.65 15.43
CA PRO A 14 -4.97 -4.26 15.62
C PRO A 14 -4.43 -3.96 17.01
N SER A 15 -3.73 -4.93 17.60
CA SER A 15 -3.06 -4.70 18.87
C SER A 15 -1.93 -3.65 18.71
N PRO A 16 -1.50 -3.00 19.81
CA PRO A 16 -0.36 -2.09 19.78
C PRO A 16 0.91 -2.72 19.19
N GLU A 17 1.15 -4.00 19.49
CA GLU A 17 2.29 -4.77 19.00
C GLU A 17 2.20 -5.01 17.49
N GLU A 18 1.01 -5.34 16.98
CA GLU A 18 0.77 -5.51 15.54
C GLU A 18 0.97 -4.20 14.78
N LEU A 19 0.49 -3.08 15.34
CA LEU A 19 0.70 -1.75 14.77
C LEU A 19 2.20 -1.39 14.72
N ALA A 20 2.95 -1.67 15.81
CA ALA A 20 4.38 -1.43 15.87
C ALA A 20 5.14 -2.27 14.84
N ALA A 21 4.80 -3.56 14.71
CA ALA A 21 5.39 -4.45 13.71
C ALA A 21 5.14 -3.96 12.28
N LEU A 22 3.92 -3.47 11.98
CA LEU A 22 3.58 -2.90 10.69
C LEU A 22 4.42 -1.65 10.37
N ILE A 23 4.59 -0.75 11.35
CA ILE A 23 5.40 0.46 11.19
C ILE A 23 6.86 0.09 10.89
N VAL A 24 7.44 -0.87 11.62
CA VAL A 24 8.81 -1.34 11.39
C VAL A 24 8.96 -1.96 10.01
N ALA A 25 8.02 -2.80 9.58
CA ALA A 25 8.05 -3.42 8.27
C ALA A 25 7.96 -2.37 7.14
N LEU A 26 7.12 -1.34 7.30
CA LEU A 26 7.00 -0.24 6.35
C LEU A 26 8.30 0.57 6.27
N ALA A 27 8.90 0.91 7.40
CA ALA A 27 10.17 1.63 7.46
C ALA A 27 11.31 0.84 6.80
N ALA A 28 11.41 -0.46 7.11
CA ALA A 28 12.40 -1.34 6.49
C ALA A 28 12.23 -1.41 4.97
N ARG A 29 10.98 -1.52 4.49
CA ARG A 29 10.71 -1.54 3.05
C ARG A 29 11.02 -0.22 2.36
N ALA A 30 10.75 0.92 3.01
CA ALA A 30 11.10 2.23 2.49
C ALA A 30 12.63 2.40 2.39
N ALA A 31 13.37 1.93 3.39
CA ALA A 31 14.83 1.93 3.35
C ALA A 31 15.38 1.06 2.20
N SER A 32 14.87 -0.16 2.03
CA SER A 32 15.29 -1.03 0.91
C SER A 32 14.95 -0.45 -0.46
N ALA A 33 13.86 0.31 -0.58
CA ALA A 33 13.53 1.01 -1.82
C ALA A 33 14.48 2.17 -2.09
N ALA A 34 14.88 2.92 -1.05
CA ALA A 34 15.86 4.01 -1.18
C ALA A 34 17.24 3.49 -1.60
N ASP A 35 17.67 2.33 -1.10
CA ASP A 35 18.93 1.69 -1.52
C ASP A 35 18.89 1.20 -2.98
N ALA A 36 17.70 0.92 -3.52
CA ALA A 36 17.51 0.55 -4.92
C ALA A 36 17.53 1.76 -5.87
N GLU A 37 17.41 2.99 -5.37
CA GLU A 37 17.45 4.22 -6.16
C GLU A 37 18.88 4.80 -6.31
N ASP A 38 19.94 3.99 -6.23
CA ASP A 38 21.25 4.40 -6.77
C ASP A 38 21.14 4.46 -8.32
N PRO A 39 21.06 5.67 -8.91
CA PRO A 39 20.74 5.83 -10.33
C PRO A 39 21.92 5.44 -11.24
N GLN A 40 23.10 5.16 -10.68
CA GLN A 40 24.31 4.94 -11.48
C GLN A 40 24.48 3.49 -11.97
N ALA A 41 23.65 2.55 -11.49
CA ALA A 41 23.78 1.13 -11.84
C ALA A 41 22.81 0.64 -12.93
N SER A 42 21.74 1.39 -13.25
CA SER A 42 20.74 0.93 -14.23
C SER A 42 20.32 2.08 -15.15
N GLY A 43 20.84 2.09 -16.38
CA GLY A 43 20.38 2.97 -17.44
C GLY A 43 19.01 2.55 -17.98
N ASP A 44 17.95 2.76 -17.19
CA ASP A 44 16.57 2.48 -17.59
C ASP A 44 15.74 3.79 -17.61
N PRO A 45 14.82 3.99 -18.57
CA PRO A 45 14.16 5.27 -18.78
C PRO A 45 13.14 5.54 -17.67
N ALA A 46 13.33 6.67 -16.98
CA ALA A 46 12.45 7.32 -16.01
C ALA A 46 11.13 6.58 -15.71
N GLU A 47 11.13 5.82 -14.62
CA GLU A 47 9.95 5.09 -14.15
C GLU A 47 8.78 6.09 -13.92
N PRO A 48 7.58 5.84 -14.49
CA PRO A 48 6.46 6.76 -14.34
C PRO A 48 6.00 6.83 -12.88
N PRO A 49 5.55 8.01 -12.40
CA PRO A 49 5.26 8.22 -10.99
C PRO A 49 4.22 7.20 -10.49
N ALA A 50 4.47 6.59 -9.33
CA ALA A 50 3.72 5.46 -8.74
C ALA A 50 2.17 5.58 -8.81
N ARG A 51 1.63 6.81 -8.73
CA ARG A 51 0.20 7.12 -8.92
C ARG A 51 -0.36 6.65 -10.27
N ARG A 52 0.42 6.77 -11.36
CA ARG A 52 0.03 6.31 -12.71
C ARG A 52 0.02 4.78 -12.77
N ARG A 53 1.03 4.12 -12.19
CA ARG A 53 1.13 2.66 -12.10
C ARG A 53 -0.06 2.05 -11.35
N TRP A 54 -0.46 2.63 -10.21
CA TRP A 54 -1.62 2.14 -9.46
C TRP A 54 -2.93 2.35 -10.21
N ARG A 55 -3.11 3.54 -10.82
CA ARG A 55 -4.28 3.81 -11.67
C ARG A 55 -4.34 2.86 -12.87
N ASP A 56 -3.21 2.57 -13.50
CA ASP A 56 -3.13 1.64 -14.63
C ASP A 56 -3.39 0.20 -14.20
N ALA A 57 -2.86 -0.23 -13.05
CA ALA A 57 -3.14 -1.54 -12.48
C ALA A 57 -4.63 -1.69 -12.10
N ALA A 58 -5.24 -0.68 -11.50
CA ALA A 58 -6.66 -0.66 -11.18
C ALA A 58 -7.54 -0.70 -12.45
N ARG A 59 -7.12 -0.04 -13.54
CA ARG A 59 -7.80 -0.13 -14.85
C ARG A 59 -7.67 -1.50 -15.52
N ARG A 60 -6.57 -2.21 -15.27
CA ARG A 60 -6.33 -3.56 -15.78
C ARG A 60 -6.90 -4.66 -14.88
N ALA A 61 -7.28 -4.32 -13.65
CA ALA A 61 -7.97 -5.26 -12.79
C ALA A 61 -9.31 -5.62 -13.46
N PRO A 62 -9.65 -6.91 -13.59
CA PRO A 62 -10.97 -7.29 -14.06
C PRO A 62 -12.01 -6.61 -13.17
N ALA A 63 -13.02 -6.01 -13.79
CA ALA A 63 -14.15 -5.48 -13.05
C ALA A 63 -14.65 -6.60 -12.12
N PRO A 64 -14.93 -6.31 -10.83
CA PRO A 64 -15.47 -7.29 -9.92
C PRO A 64 -16.65 -8.03 -10.56
N GLY A 65 -16.42 -9.28 -10.98
CA GLY A 65 -17.44 -10.13 -11.57
C GLY A 65 -18.29 -10.71 -10.45
N GLY A 66 -19.27 -9.94 -10.00
CA GLY A 66 -20.16 -10.38 -8.93
C GLY A 66 -21.28 -9.39 -8.67
N ASP A 67 -22.38 -9.89 -8.13
CA ASP A 67 -23.48 -9.08 -7.62
C ASP A 67 -22.94 -7.97 -6.68
N PRO A 68 -23.51 -6.75 -6.69
CA PRO A 68 -23.10 -5.66 -5.79
C PRO A 68 -23.05 -6.03 -4.30
N GLY A 69 -23.69 -7.14 -3.89
CA GLY A 69 -23.61 -7.73 -2.54
C GLY A 69 -22.44 -8.70 -2.31
N ALA A 70 -21.76 -9.19 -3.34
CA ALA A 70 -20.72 -10.23 -3.24
C ALA A 70 -19.47 -9.80 -2.44
N TRP A 71 -19.25 -8.50 -2.27
CA TRP A 71 -18.13 -7.96 -1.48
C TRP A 71 -18.54 -7.66 -0.03
N ARG A 72 -19.84 -7.66 0.27
CA ARG A 72 -20.37 -7.42 1.62
C ARG A 72 -20.22 -8.62 2.56
N VAL A 73 -19.88 -9.80 2.04
CA VAL A 73 -19.73 -11.03 2.85
C VAL A 73 -18.38 -11.16 3.57
N SER A 74 -17.46 -10.20 3.43
CA SER A 74 -16.20 -10.16 4.20
C SER A 74 -16.32 -9.45 5.57
N GLY A 75 -17.54 -9.15 6.01
CA GLY A 75 -17.81 -8.56 7.33
C GLY A 75 -18.18 -9.64 8.36
N TRP A 76 -17.16 -10.17 9.03
CA TRP A 76 -17.18 -10.87 10.33
C TRP A 76 -18.20 -12.01 10.54
N ALA A 77 -17.65 -13.22 10.76
CA ALA A 77 -18.21 -14.25 11.63
C ALA A 77 -17.18 -14.51 12.74
#